data_AF-R7SUA8-F1
#
_entry.id   AF-R7SUA8-F1
#
_cell.length_a   1.000
_cell.length_b   1.000
_cell.length_c   1.000
_cell.angle_alpha   90.00
_cell.angle_beta   90.00
_cell.angle_gamma   90.00
#
_symmetry.space_group_name_H-M   'P 1'
#
loop_
_entity.id
_entity.type
_entity.pdbx_description
1 polymer ?
#
loop_
_entity_poly.entity_id
_entity_poly.type
_entity_poly.pdbx_seq_one_letter_code
_entity_poly.pdbx_strand_id
1 'polypeptide(L)'
;MFPTLRRLYATIPEAAAAARTASTPRAVRLRRAKKGLDASLLQSDATPEGLTPSEFARYQRALAKGELLKNDGTNLTEEEWLARLDTKRSRIRGVREVVKGGQAMSEVVGQKVFLPNIIFKMVRNHTPAGQPYNPYEATFRVPQSVTKTDIRSYLLAVYGVKTTYIRTDNYQSPLRKRFGRPVETIADRTYKRAVVGLVDPFYYPLAEEDMSAQERADRRKWMQERLLVGKREEDMQSYFLRHTRSSDGKGWKWRTGITASRGNILRLIAERRAERERAIVDVKARIQEDRQKDVAEAA
;
A
#
# COMPACT_ATOMS: atom_id res chain seq x y z
N MET A 1 1.56 -2.04 -42.46
CA MET A 1 1.96 -2.38 -41.07
C MET A 1 0.82 -3.15 -40.45
N PHE A 2 0.95 -4.47 -40.33
CA PHE A 2 -0.07 -5.28 -39.69
C PHE A 2 0.06 -5.12 -38.17
N PRO A 3 -1.03 -4.81 -37.44
CA PRO A 3 -1.01 -4.89 -35.99
C PRO A 3 -0.79 -6.35 -35.63
N THR A 4 0.35 -6.64 -34.99
CA THR A 4 0.59 -7.96 -34.40
C THR A 4 -0.48 -8.17 -33.32
N LEU A 5 -1.44 -9.05 -33.61
CA LEU A 5 -2.40 -9.52 -32.62
C LEU A 5 -1.62 -10.28 -31.54
N ARG A 6 -1.21 -9.55 -30.50
CA ARG A 6 -0.60 -10.09 -29.29
C ARG A 6 -1.55 -11.14 -28.71
N ARG A 7 -1.03 -12.33 -28.39
CA ARG A 7 -1.80 -13.43 -27.80
C ARG A 7 -2.55 -12.93 -26.55
N LEU A 8 -3.88 -12.89 -26.64
CA LEU A 8 -4.82 -12.31 -25.65
C LEU A 8 -4.76 -12.92 -24.23
N TYR A 9 -4.01 -14.01 -24.02
CA TYR A 9 -3.93 -14.69 -22.72
C TYR A 9 -2.72 -14.25 -21.86
N ALA A 10 -1.78 -13.46 -22.40
CA ALA A 10 -0.52 -13.12 -21.71
C ALA A 10 -0.34 -11.62 -21.40
N THR A 11 -1.07 -10.72 -22.06
CA THR A 11 -0.91 -9.28 -21.82
C THR A 11 -1.97 -8.78 -20.85
N ILE A 12 -1.53 -8.40 -19.65
CA ILE A 12 -2.35 -7.64 -18.70
C ILE A 12 -2.87 -6.39 -19.44
N PRO A 13 -4.18 -6.06 -19.38
CA PRO A 13 -4.69 -4.81 -19.94
C PRO A 13 -3.84 -3.62 -19.48
N GLU A 14 -3.57 -2.65 -20.33
CA GLU A 14 -2.67 -1.53 -20.00
C GLU A 14 -3.11 -0.81 -18.71
N ALA A 15 -4.42 -0.63 -18.52
CA ALA A 15 -4.99 -0.08 -17.30
C ALA A 15 -4.71 -0.95 -16.05
N ALA A 16 -4.74 -2.27 -16.19
CA ALA A 16 -4.38 -3.20 -15.11
C ALA A 16 -2.87 -3.22 -14.85
N ALA A 17 -2.04 -2.95 -15.86
CA ALA A 17 -0.59 -2.79 -15.70
C ALA A 17 -0.25 -1.48 -14.97
N ALA A 18 -0.92 -0.37 -15.32
CA ALA A 18 -0.82 0.89 -14.58
C ALA A 18 -1.30 0.74 -13.13
N ALA A 19 -2.44 0.07 -12.92
CA ALA A 19 -2.94 -0.26 -11.57
C ALA A 19 -1.93 -1.07 -10.75
N ARG A 20 -1.28 -2.08 -11.36
CA ARG A 20 -0.21 -2.86 -10.72
C ARG A 20 0.96 -1.98 -10.28
N THR A 21 1.32 -0.97 -11.08
CA THR A 21 2.35 0.03 -10.77
C THR A 21 1.91 0.94 -9.63
N ALA A 22 0.67 1.45 -9.66
CA ALA A 22 0.11 2.32 -8.63
C ALA A 22 0.11 1.67 -7.23
N SER A 23 -0.20 0.37 -7.15
CA SER A 23 -0.22 -0.39 -5.90
C SER A 23 1.12 -0.99 -5.48
N THR A 24 2.21 -0.59 -6.12
CA THR A 24 3.54 -0.98 -5.68
C THR A 24 3.76 -0.53 -4.22
N PRO A 25 4.26 -1.42 -3.33
CA PRO A 25 4.46 -1.06 -1.94
C PRO A 25 5.36 0.19 -1.80
N ARG A 26 5.03 1.07 -0.84
CA ARG A 26 5.75 2.34 -0.63
C ARG A 26 7.27 2.17 -0.56
N ALA A 27 7.76 1.14 0.14
CA ALA A 27 9.20 0.85 0.22
C ALA A 27 9.83 0.55 -1.15
N VAL A 28 9.11 -0.16 -2.03
CA VAL A 28 9.55 -0.45 -3.39
C VAL A 28 9.57 0.81 -4.24
N ARG A 29 8.53 1.66 -4.13
CA ARG A 29 8.47 2.97 -4.81
C ARG A 29 9.64 3.86 -4.41
N LEU A 30 9.86 4.05 -3.11
CA LEU A 30 10.97 4.86 -2.60
C LEU A 30 12.33 4.37 -3.11
N ARG A 31 12.52 3.05 -3.18
CA ARG A 31 13.75 2.45 -3.74
C ARG A 31 13.90 2.72 -5.24
N ARG A 32 12.81 2.78 -6.00
CA ARG A 32 12.82 3.08 -7.44
C ARG A 32 13.04 4.57 -7.70
N ALA A 33 12.38 5.44 -6.95
CA ALA A 33 12.59 6.88 -7.00
C ALA A 33 14.06 7.25 -6.74
N LYS A 34 14.72 6.61 -5.76
CA LYS A 34 16.17 6.76 -5.51
C LYS A 34 17.06 6.39 -6.71
N LYS A 35 16.55 5.59 -7.66
CA LYS A 35 17.24 5.20 -8.89
C LYS A 35 16.81 6.03 -10.11
N GLY A 36 16.02 7.09 -9.91
CA GLY A 36 15.46 7.90 -11.01
C GLY A 36 14.32 7.23 -11.78
N LEU A 37 13.75 6.13 -11.26
CA LEU A 37 12.69 5.35 -11.90
C LEU A 37 11.34 5.63 -11.23
N ASP A 38 10.89 6.89 -11.22
CA ASP A 38 9.59 7.26 -10.67
C ASP A 38 8.57 7.39 -11.80
N ALA A 39 7.63 6.45 -11.87
CA ALA A 39 6.54 6.48 -12.82
C ALA A 39 5.34 7.21 -12.22
N SER A 40 4.62 7.95 -13.05
CA SER A 40 3.36 8.58 -12.65
C SER A 40 2.31 7.51 -12.32
N LEU A 41 1.32 7.84 -11.46
CA LEU A 41 0.30 6.88 -11.00
C LEU A 41 -0.58 6.32 -12.14
N LEU A 42 -0.66 7.02 -13.27
CA LEU A 42 -1.52 6.67 -14.40
C LEU A 42 -0.79 5.88 -15.49
N GLN A 43 0.54 5.79 -15.42
CA GLN A 43 1.35 5.11 -16.42
C GLN A 43 1.97 3.84 -15.85
N SER A 44 2.09 2.82 -16.70
CA SER A 44 2.84 1.62 -16.33
C SER A 44 4.35 1.93 -16.35
N ASP A 45 5.06 1.42 -15.36
CA ASP A 45 6.53 1.47 -15.29
C ASP A 45 7.18 0.27 -15.98
N ALA A 46 6.40 -0.55 -16.69
CA ALA A 46 6.89 -1.72 -17.39
C ALA A 46 7.67 -1.34 -18.67
N THR A 47 8.65 -2.15 -19.04
CA THR A 47 9.30 -2.09 -20.35
C THR A 47 8.28 -2.36 -21.47
N PRO A 48 8.58 -2.08 -22.75
CA PRO A 48 7.71 -2.43 -23.87
C PRO A 48 7.32 -3.92 -23.90
N GLU A 49 8.23 -4.77 -23.40
CA GLU A 49 8.06 -6.23 -23.24
C GLU A 49 7.28 -6.64 -21.98
N GLY A 50 6.87 -5.67 -21.14
CA GLY A 50 6.04 -5.91 -19.96
C GLY A 50 6.81 -6.19 -18.66
N LEU A 51 8.15 -6.10 -18.65
CA LEU A 51 8.94 -6.30 -17.43
C LEU A 51 8.87 -5.07 -16.54
N THR A 52 8.55 -5.25 -15.26
CA THR A 52 8.72 -4.18 -14.28
C THR A 52 10.21 -3.84 -14.09
N PRO A 53 10.56 -2.65 -13.57
CA PRO A 53 11.97 -2.25 -13.44
C PRO A 53 12.79 -3.18 -12.54
N SER A 54 12.14 -3.83 -11.58
CA SER A 54 12.78 -4.82 -10.70
C SER A 54 12.98 -6.19 -11.37
N GLU A 55 12.09 -6.55 -12.30
CA GLU A 55 12.21 -7.75 -13.13
C GLU A 55 13.28 -7.55 -14.19
N PHE A 56 13.28 -6.41 -14.88
CA PHE A 56 14.32 -6.04 -15.84
C PHE A 56 15.72 -6.05 -15.22
N ALA A 57 15.90 -5.43 -14.04
CA ALA A 57 17.16 -5.49 -13.30
C ALA A 57 17.54 -6.91 -12.83
N ARG A 58 16.58 -7.84 -12.71
CA ARG A 58 16.88 -9.25 -12.40
C ARG A 58 17.25 -10.01 -13.68
N TYR A 59 16.58 -9.75 -14.79
CA TYR A 59 16.92 -10.27 -16.11
C TYR A 59 18.35 -9.88 -16.50
N GLN A 60 18.69 -8.59 -16.45
CA GLN A 60 20.06 -8.13 -16.75
C GLN A 60 21.13 -8.80 -15.89
N ARG A 61 20.86 -9.02 -14.60
CA ARG A 61 21.78 -9.74 -13.71
C ARG A 61 21.91 -11.22 -14.08
N ALA A 62 20.81 -11.87 -14.46
CA ALA A 62 20.84 -13.27 -14.88
C ALA A 62 21.57 -13.43 -16.23
N LEU A 63 21.40 -12.47 -17.13
CA LEU A 63 22.12 -12.37 -18.40
C LEU A 63 23.63 -12.21 -18.16
N ALA A 64 24.03 -11.26 -17.32
CA ALA A 64 25.44 -11.04 -16.98
C ALA A 64 26.11 -12.25 -16.30
N LYS A 65 25.34 -13.10 -15.61
CA LYS A 65 25.80 -14.34 -15.00
C LYS A 65 25.82 -15.55 -15.94
N GLY A 66 25.27 -15.42 -17.15
CA GLY A 66 25.11 -16.55 -18.07
C GLY A 66 24.04 -17.57 -17.65
N GLU A 67 23.19 -17.28 -16.66
CA GLU A 67 22.12 -18.18 -16.18
C GLU A 67 20.99 -18.36 -17.23
N LEU A 68 20.97 -17.52 -18.26
CA LEU A 68 19.93 -17.48 -19.30
C LEU A 68 20.34 -18.18 -20.59
N LEU A 69 21.49 -18.85 -20.64
CA LEU A 69 21.91 -19.60 -21.81
C LEU A 69 20.96 -20.77 -22.10
N LYS A 70 20.52 -20.88 -23.35
CA LYS A 70 19.84 -22.07 -23.89
C LYS A 70 20.89 -23.11 -24.31
N ASN A 71 20.41 -24.32 -24.55
CA ASN A 71 21.24 -25.41 -25.10
C ASN A 71 21.84 -25.05 -26.48
N ASP A 72 21.17 -24.16 -27.22
CA ASP A 72 21.59 -23.68 -28.54
C ASP A 72 22.68 -22.57 -28.46
N GLY A 73 23.17 -22.25 -27.25
CA GLY A 73 24.17 -21.19 -27.03
C GLY A 73 23.62 -19.76 -27.06
N THR A 74 22.34 -19.58 -27.40
CA THR A 74 21.67 -18.26 -27.38
C THR A 74 21.13 -17.92 -25.99
N ASN A 75 21.06 -16.62 -25.66
CA ASN A 75 20.44 -16.16 -24.43
C ASN A 75 18.91 -16.11 -24.57
N LEU A 76 18.22 -16.39 -23.46
CA LEU A 76 16.78 -16.19 -23.35
C LEU A 76 16.40 -14.73 -23.59
N THR A 77 15.38 -14.48 -24.41
CA THR A 77 14.87 -13.11 -24.62
C THR A 77 14.11 -12.61 -23.39
N GLU A 78 13.88 -11.30 -23.31
CA GLU A 78 13.08 -10.69 -22.24
C GLU A 78 11.67 -11.27 -22.16
N GLU A 79 11.00 -11.39 -23.30
CA GLU A 79 9.65 -11.96 -23.41
C GLU A 79 9.60 -13.43 -22.95
N GLU A 80 10.54 -14.25 -23.42
CA GLU A 80 10.61 -15.67 -23.03
C GLU A 80 10.89 -15.83 -21.53
N TRP A 81 11.76 -14.97 -20.98
CA TRP A 81 12.06 -14.96 -19.56
C TRP A 81 10.86 -14.54 -18.72
N LEU A 82 10.14 -13.51 -19.17
CA LEU A 82 8.90 -13.07 -18.54
C LEU A 82 7.84 -14.18 -18.61
N ALA A 83 7.66 -14.82 -19.76
CA ALA A 83 6.74 -15.95 -19.92
C ALA A 83 7.06 -17.09 -18.96
N ARG A 84 8.35 -17.45 -18.79
CA ARG A 84 8.78 -18.46 -17.79
C ARG A 84 8.45 -18.04 -16.36
N LEU A 85 8.63 -16.76 -16.02
CA LEU A 85 8.24 -16.25 -14.70
C LEU A 85 6.73 -16.29 -14.51
N ASP A 86 5.98 -15.93 -15.54
CA ASP A 86 4.53 -15.88 -15.49
C ASP A 86 3.94 -17.27 -15.41
N THR A 87 4.49 -18.31 -16.06
CA THR A 87 4.11 -19.71 -15.81
C THR A 87 4.23 -20.09 -14.33
N LYS A 88 5.34 -19.69 -13.67
CA LYS A 88 5.52 -19.94 -12.24
C LYS A 88 4.54 -19.14 -11.40
N ARG A 89 4.30 -17.89 -11.79
CA ARG A 89 3.45 -16.97 -11.05
C ARG A 89 2.00 -17.31 -11.19
N SER A 90 1.49 -17.66 -12.36
CA SER A 90 0.09 -17.95 -12.68
C SER A 90 -0.34 -19.34 -12.23
N ARG A 91 0.62 -20.19 -11.84
CA ARG A 91 0.37 -21.56 -11.36
C ARG A 91 -0.83 -21.63 -10.41
N ILE A 92 -1.78 -22.48 -10.79
CA ILE A 92 -2.90 -22.91 -9.97
C ILE A 92 -2.40 -24.08 -9.11
N ARG A 93 -2.78 -24.10 -7.83
CA ARG A 93 -2.39 -25.15 -6.89
C ARG A 93 -2.87 -26.49 -7.43
N GLY A 94 -1.90 -27.40 -7.59
CA GLY A 94 -2.20 -28.77 -7.94
C GLY A 94 -2.69 -28.98 -9.37
N VAL A 95 -2.59 -28.00 -10.27
CA VAL A 95 -2.91 -28.17 -11.69
C VAL A 95 -1.62 -28.10 -12.50
N ARG A 96 -1.45 -29.06 -13.41
CA ARG A 96 -0.38 -29.10 -14.40
C ARG A 96 -1.03 -29.23 -15.77
N GLU A 97 -0.60 -28.39 -16.70
CA GLU A 97 -0.97 -28.58 -18.11
C GLU A 97 -0.13 -29.72 -18.68
N VAL A 98 -0.81 -30.75 -19.18
CA VAL A 98 -0.20 -31.89 -19.85
C VAL A 98 -0.78 -31.97 -21.25
N VAL A 99 0.09 -31.97 -22.25
CA VAL A 99 -0.33 -32.17 -23.64
C VAL A 99 -0.49 -33.67 -23.86
N LYS A 100 -1.72 -34.15 -23.99
CA LYS A 100 -2.04 -35.54 -24.37
C LYS A 100 -2.72 -35.50 -25.74
N GLY A 101 -2.14 -36.20 -26.72
CA GLY A 101 -2.72 -36.29 -28.07
C GLY A 101 -2.86 -34.95 -28.82
N GLY A 102 -1.98 -33.99 -28.56
CA GLY A 102 -2.02 -32.66 -29.20
C GLY A 102 -3.01 -31.67 -28.58
N GLN A 103 -3.80 -32.10 -27.59
CA GLN A 103 -4.68 -31.21 -26.81
C GLN A 103 -4.07 -30.93 -25.44
N ALA A 104 -4.09 -29.66 -25.02
CA ALA A 104 -3.68 -29.25 -23.69
C ALA A 104 -4.78 -29.59 -22.68
N MET A 105 -4.57 -30.63 -21.87
CA MET A 105 -5.47 -30.99 -20.78
C MET A 105 -4.88 -30.53 -19.44
N SER A 106 -5.75 -30.01 -18.56
CA SER A 106 -5.37 -29.66 -17.19
C SER A 106 -5.47 -30.90 -16.30
N GLU A 107 -4.33 -31.44 -15.89
CA GLU A 107 -4.25 -32.56 -14.96
C GLU A 107 -4.10 -32.04 -13.52
N VAL A 108 -4.94 -32.54 -12.61
CA VAL A 108 -4.86 -32.18 -11.20
C VAL A 108 -3.88 -33.10 -10.48
N VAL A 109 -2.62 -32.66 -10.39
CA VAL A 109 -1.49 -33.38 -9.74
C VAL A 109 -1.45 -33.15 -8.22
N GLY A 110 -2.07 -32.09 -7.70
CA GLY A 110 -2.01 -31.74 -6.27
C GLY A 110 -3.17 -32.28 -5.43
N GLN A 111 -3.08 -32.03 -4.11
CA GLN A 111 -4.13 -32.40 -3.17
C GLN A 111 -5.44 -31.66 -3.48
N LYS A 112 -6.47 -32.43 -3.82
CA LYS A 112 -7.82 -31.94 -4.06
C LYS A 112 -8.49 -31.65 -2.71
N VAL A 113 -9.01 -30.43 -2.57
CA VAL A 113 -9.82 -30.04 -1.42
C VAL A 113 -11.24 -29.87 -1.92
N PHE A 114 -12.09 -30.86 -1.66
CA PHE A 114 -13.48 -30.84 -2.13
C PHE A 114 -14.37 -29.91 -1.30
N LEU A 115 -14.11 -29.84 0.02
CA LEU A 115 -14.92 -29.08 0.97
C LEU A 115 -14.02 -28.09 1.75
N PRO A 116 -13.64 -26.96 1.15
CA PRO A 116 -12.79 -25.97 1.80
C PRO A 116 -13.55 -25.27 2.94
N ASN A 117 -13.09 -25.43 4.18
CA ASN A 117 -13.60 -24.68 5.34
C ASN A 117 -12.75 -23.43 5.61
N ILE A 118 -12.74 -22.50 4.65
CA ILE A 118 -12.01 -21.23 4.76
C ILE A 118 -12.91 -20.07 4.38
N ILE A 119 -12.77 -18.94 5.09
CA ILE A 119 -13.58 -17.75 4.86
C ILE A 119 -12.69 -16.67 4.21
N PHE A 120 -13.09 -16.24 3.02
CA PHE A 120 -12.49 -15.09 2.34
C PHE A 120 -13.41 -13.90 2.56
N LYS A 121 -12.97 -12.92 3.34
CA LYS A 121 -13.74 -11.69 3.57
C LYS A 121 -13.26 -10.60 2.65
N MET A 122 -14.07 -10.23 1.66
CA MET A 122 -13.80 -9.06 0.81
C MET A 122 -13.93 -7.78 1.62
N VAL A 123 -12.99 -6.85 1.45
CA VAL A 123 -12.95 -5.56 2.14
C VAL A 123 -12.71 -4.46 1.11
N ARG A 124 -13.34 -3.30 1.31
CA ARG A 124 -13.11 -2.12 0.47
C ARG A 124 -11.62 -1.76 0.47
N ASN A 125 -11.10 -1.42 -0.70
CA ASN A 125 -9.71 -0.96 -0.81
C ASN A 125 -9.58 0.40 -0.13
N HIS A 126 -8.38 0.67 0.37
CA HIS A 126 -8.06 1.97 0.95
C HIS A 126 -7.61 2.93 -0.17
N THR A 127 -8.41 3.94 -0.47
CA THR A 127 -8.04 5.05 -1.36
C THR A 127 -7.43 6.18 -0.52
N PRO A 128 -6.14 6.54 -0.70
CA PRO A 128 -5.58 7.74 -0.08
C PRO A 128 -6.32 9.01 -0.53
N ALA A 129 -6.41 10.01 0.34
CA ALA A 129 -7.03 11.29 -0.02
C ALA A 129 -6.38 11.91 -1.26
N GLY A 130 -7.20 12.33 -2.22
CA GLY A 130 -6.75 12.95 -3.49
C GLY A 130 -6.28 11.97 -4.56
N GLN A 131 -6.38 10.66 -4.35
CA GLN A 131 -6.13 9.65 -5.38
C GLN A 131 -7.45 9.01 -5.84
N PRO A 132 -7.56 8.60 -7.11
CA PRO A 132 -8.73 7.87 -7.59
C PRO A 132 -8.75 6.43 -7.06
N TYR A 133 -9.94 5.84 -6.88
CA TYR A 133 -10.06 4.42 -6.57
C TYR A 133 -9.43 3.56 -7.67
N ASN A 134 -8.81 2.46 -7.26
CA ASN A 134 -8.26 1.48 -8.19
C ASN A 134 -9.25 0.31 -8.38
N PRO A 135 -9.89 0.19 -9.55
CA PRO A 135 -10.88 -0.86 -9.82
C PRO A 135 -10.24 -2.22 -10.14
N TYR A 136 -8.96 -2.26 -10.50
CA TYR A 136 -8.26 -3.51 -10.80
C TYR A 136 -7.67 -4.17 -9.55
N GLU A 137 -8.10 -3.74 -8.37
CA GLU A 137 -7.65 -4.28 -7.10
C GLU A 137 -8.81 -4.73 -6.24
N ALA A 138 -8.62 -5.86 -5.57
CA ALA A 138 -9.52 -6.35 -4.55
C ALA A 138 -8.72 -6.77 -3.31
N THR A 139 -9.16 -6.31 -2.15
CA THR A 139 -8.54 -6.66 -0.87
C THR A 139 -9.39 -7.69 -0.14
N PHE A 140 -8.76 -8.77 0.29
CA PHE A 140 -9.37 -9.83 1.09
C PHE A 140 -8.68 -9.97 2.44
N ARG A 141 -9.45 -10.32 3.47
CA ARG A 141 -8.93 -10.91 4.70
C ARG A 141 -9.09 -12.41 4.60
N VAL A 142 -7.99 -13.12 4.77
CA VAL A 142 -7.89 -14.57 4.66
C VAL A 142 -7.21 -15.16 5.90
N PRO A 143 -7.41 -16.45 6.19
CA PRO A 143 -6.69 -17.12 7.26
C PRO A 143 -5.17 -17.11 7.04
N GLN A 144 -4.39 -17.11 8.12
CA GLN A 144 -2.92 -17.05 8.03
C GLN A 144 -2.30 -18.29 7.38
N SER A 145 -2.98 -19.44 7.37
CA SER A 145 -2.50 -20.66 6.71
C SER A 145 -2.57 -20.59 5.18
N VAL A 146 -3.38 -19.69 4.61
CA VAL A 146 -3.63 -19.65 3.17
C VAL A 146 -2.45 -19.07 2.39
N THR A 147 -2.00 -19.77 1.34
CA THR A 147 -0.90 -19.34 0.46
C THR A 147 -1.38 -18.52 -0.74
N LYS A 148 -0.45 -17.87 -1.46
CA LYS A 148 -0.78 -17.10 -2.68
C LYS A 148 -1.36 -17.98 -3.79
N THR A 149 -0.85 -19.20 -3.93
CA THR A 149 -1.38 -20.18 -4.89
C THR A 149 -2.78 -20.63 -4.49
N ASP A 150 -3.08 -20.74 -3.19
CA ASP A 150 -4.42 -21.09 -2.71
C ASP A 150 -5.42 -19.98 -3.03
N ILE A 151 -5.06 -18.72 -2.76
CA ILE A 151 -5.90 -17.55 -3.06
C ILE A 151 -6.26 -17.55 -4.55
N ARG A 152 -5.27 -17.72 -5.45
CA ARG A 152 -5.55 -17.77 -6.88
C ARG A 152 -6.49 -18.92 -7.24
N SER A 153 -6.16 -20.11 -6.78
CA SER A 153 -6.91 -21.32 -7.14
C SER A 153 -8.34 -21.25 -6.63
N TYR A 154 -8.53 -20.72 -5.42
CA TYR A 154 -9.83 -20.52 -4.81
C TYR A 154 -10.65 -19.49 -5.57
N LEU A 155 -10.08 -18.31 -5.86
CA LEU A 155 -10.78 -17.26 -6.62
C LEU A 155 -11.15 -17.72 -8.03
N LEU A 156 -10.27 -18.46 -8.69
CA LEU A 156 -10.54 -18.99 -10.03
C LEU A 156 -11.58 -20.11 -10.01
N ALA A 157 -11.46 -21.09 -9.11
CA ALA A 157 -12.33 -22.26 -9.10
C ALA A 157 -13.73 -21.99 -8.52
N VAL A 158 -13.83 -21.14 -7.48
CA VAL A 158 -15.10 -20.84 -6.80
C VAL A 158 -15.82 -19.68 -7.46
N TYR A 159 -15.10 -18.64 -7.87
CA TYR A 159 -15.70 -17.40 -8.37
C TYR A 159 -15.42 -17.10 -9.85
N GLY A 160 -14.60 -17.92 -10.54
CA GLY A 160 -14.22 -17.65 -11.92
C GLY A 160 -13.30 -16.44 -12.11
N VAL A 161 -12.76 -15.87 -11.03
CA VAL A 161 -12.01 -14.61 -11.07
C VAL A 161 -10.55 -14.86 -11.43
N LYS A 162 -10.09 -14.22 -12.51
CA LYS A 162 -8.69 -14.25 -12.94
C LYS A 162 -7.89 -13.15 -12.23
N THR A 163 -6.70 -13.51 -11.78
CA THR A 163 -5.83 -12.62 -11.00
C THR A 163 -4.52 -12.33 -11.74
N THR A 164 -4.09 -11.08 -11.78
CA THR A 164 -2.80 -10.66 -12.37
C THR A 164 -1.64 -10.83 -11.38
N TYR A 165 -1.80 -10.37 -10.14
CA TYR A 165 -0.80 -10.51 -9.09
C TYR A 165 -1.47 -10.67 -7.71
N ILE A 166 -0.73 -11.22 -6.74
CA ILE A 166 -1.21 -11.37 -5.36
C ILE A 166 -0.11 -10.92 -4.40
N ARG A 167 -0.42 -9.90 -3.60
CA ARG A 167 0.42 -9.43 -2.48
C ARG A 167 -0.25 -9.82 -1.17
N THR A 168 0.53 -10.26 -0.22
CA THR A 168 0.01 -10.77 1.06
C THR A 168 0.82 -10.22 2.22
N ASP A 169 0.13 -9.83 3.27
CA ASP A 169 0.70 -9.22 4.45
C ASP A 169 0.01 -9.81 5.69
N ASN A 170 0.81 -10.21 6.68
CA ASN A 170 0.27 -10.77 7.92
C ASN A 170 0.06 -9.63 8.93
N TYR A 171 -1.18 -9.42 9.34
CA TYR A 171 -1.52 -8.52 10.42
C TYR A 171 -1.58 -9.30 11.73
N GLN A 172 -0.74 -8.90 12.67
CA GLN A 172 -0.82 -9.36 14.06
C GLN A 172 -1.56 -8.31 14.87
N SER A 173 -2.56 -8.74 15.63
CA SER A 173 -3.28 -7.84 16.53
C SER A 173 -2.35 -7.34 17.64
N PRO A 174 -2.62 -6.15 18.21
CA PRO A 174 -1.96 -5.74 19.44
C PRO A 174 -2.20 -6.75 20.56
N LEU A 175 -1.19 -6.93 21.40
CA LEU A 175 -1.28 -7.74 22.60
C LEU A 175 -2.27 -7.10 23.59
N ARG A 176 -3.20 -7.90 24.12
CA ARG A 176 -4.19 -7.48 25.09
C ARG A 176 -3.95 -8.22 26.40
N LYS A 177 -3.72 -7.46 27.47
CA LYS A 177 -3.76 -7.98 28.84
C LYS A 177 -5.18 -7.82 29.37
N ARG A 178 -5.82 -8.92 29.77
CA ARG A 178 -7.06 -8.88 30.56
C ARG A 178 -6.69 -9.07 32.03
N PHE A 179 -7.45 -8.46 32.93
CA PHE A 179 -7.22 -8.63 34.36
C PHE A 179 -7.28 -10.11 34.74
N GLY A 180 -6.26 -10.61 35.45
CA GLY A 180 -6.16 -12.02 35.84
C GLY A 180 -5.87 -13.01 34.70
N ARG A 181 -5.52 -12.57 33.49
CA ARG A 181 -5.19 -13.46 32.35
C ARG A 181 -3.83 -13.14 31.73
N PRO A 182 -3.18 -14.14 31.09
CA PRO A 182 -1.98 -13.90 30.32
C PRO A 182 -2.21 -12.91 29.18
N VAL A 183 -1.11 -12.34 28.70
CA VAL A 183 -1.12 -11.42 27.57
C VAL A 183 -1.36 -12.24 26.30
N GLU A 184 -2.42 -11.92 25.57
CA GLU A 184 -2.83 -12.68 24.38
C GLU A 184 -3.08 -11.74 23.18
N THR A 185 -2.93 -12.28 21.98
CA THR A 185 -3.37 -11.61 20.75
C THR A 185 -4.91 -11.67 20.64
N ILE A 186 -5.49 -10.69 19.97
CA ILE A 186 -6.92 -10.66 19.67
C ILE A 186 -7.14 -11.37 18.34
N ALA A 187 -7.72 -12.57 18.39
CA ALA A 187 -7.85 -13.47 17.24
C ALA A 187 -8.63 -12.83 16.07
N ASP A 188 -9.69 -12.07 16.35
CA ASP A 188 -10.52 -11.38 15.35
C ASP A 188 -9.77 -10.30 14.55
N ARG A 189 -8.70 -9.75 15.12
CA ARG A 189 -7.85 -8.71 14.52
C ARG A 189 -6.57 -9.26 13.91
N THR A 190 -6.30 -10.55 14.11
CA THR A 190 -5.15 -11.23 13.54
C THR A 190 -5.58 -11.91 12.25
N TYR A 191 -5.16 -11.37 11.10
CA TYR A 191 -5.56 -11.86 9.79
C TYR A 191 -4.44 -11.71 8.78
N LYS A 192 -4.50 -12.46 7.69
CA LYS A 192 -3.67 -12.19 6.52
C LYS A 192 -4.47 -11.32 5.56
N ARG A 193 -3.91 -10.17 5.18
CA ARG A 193 -4.47 -9.33 4.11
C ARG A 193 -3.91 -9.83 2.79
N ALA A 194 -4.77 -10.02 1.81
CA ALA A 194 -4.41 -10.36 0.45
C ALA A 194 -4.91 -9.26 -0.48
N VAL A 195 -3.99 -8.50 -1.09
CA VAL A 195 -4.30 -7.56 -2.16
C VAL A 195 -4.12 -8.28 -3.48
N VAL A 196 -5.21 -8.44 -4.20
CA VAL A 196 -5.31 -9.19 -5.45
C VAL A 196 -5.50 -8.21 -6.59
N GLY A 197 -4.62 -8.28 -7.58
CA GLY A 197 -4.82 -7.62 -8.86
C GLY A 197 -5.79 -8.42 -9.72
N LEU A 198 -6.84 -7.78 -10.21
CA LEU A 198 -7.84 -8.36 -11.08
C LEU A 198 -7.45 -8.16 -12.54
N VAL A 199 -7.92 -9.06 -13.40
CA VAL A 199 -7.87 -8.85 -14.86
C VAL A 199 -8.99 -7.90 -15.29
N ASP A 200 -10.20 -8.16 -14.78
CA ASP A 200 -11.39 -7.35 -15.05
C ASP A 200 -11.60 -6.33 -13.92
N PRO A 201 -11.97 -5.08 -14.24
CA PRO A 201 -12.18 -4.05 -13.22
C PRO A 201 -13.42 -4.36 -12.39
N PHE A 202 -13.34 -4.08 -11.09
CA PHE A 202 -14.45 -4.20 -10.15
C PHE A 202 -14.63 -2.90 -9.37
N TYR A 203 -15.89 -2.47 -9.21
CA TYR A 203 -16.24 -1.29 -8.45
C TYR A 203 -17.29 -1.64 -7.40
N TYR A 204 -17.13 -1.13 -6.18
CA TYR A 204 -18.09 -1.39 -5.11
C TYR A 204 -19.40 -0.64 -5.38
N PRO A 205 -20.57 -1.27 -5.12
CA PRO A 205 -21.82 -0.54 -5.18
C PRO A 205 -21.83 0.58 -4.13
N LEU A 206 -22.42 1.72 -4.52
CA LEU A 206 -22.55 2.90 -3.67
C LEU A 206 -21.19 3.35 -3.11
N ALA A 207 -20.17 3.48 -3.97
CA ALA A 207 -18.88 4.02 -3.55
C ALA A 207 -19.00 5.49 -3.17
N GLU A 208 -18.12 5.97 -2.29
CA GLU A 208 -18.15 7.38 -1.89
C GLU A 208 -17.72 8.33 -3.00
N GLU A 209 -16.95 7.86 -3.97
CA GLU A 209 -16.37 8.71 -5.01
C GLU A 209 -17.42 9.13 -6.04
N ASP A 210 -18.39 8.26 -6.35
CA ASP A 210 -19.49 8.55 -7.28
C ASP A 210 -20.58 9.46 -6.69
N MET A 211 -20.66 9.55 -5.36
CA MET A 211 -21.70 10.34 -4.68
C MET A 211 -21.42 11.84 -4.76
N SER A 212 -22.49 12.63 -4.80
CA SER A 212 -22.36 14.09 -4.65
C SER A 212 -21.80 14.45 -3.27
N ALA A 213 -21.25 15.67 -3.12
CA ALA A 213 -20.70 16.11 -1.85
C ALA A 213 -21.74 16.11 -0.71
N GLN A 214 -23.00 16.43 -1.04
CA GLN A 214 -24.13 16.43 -0.10
C GLN A 214 -24.49 15.01 0.33
N GLU A 215 -24.72 14.11 -0.63
CA GLU A 215 -25.02 12.69 -0.36
C GLU A 215 -23.92 12.01 0.47
N ARG A 216 -22.64 12.34 0.18
CA ARG A 216 -21.50 11.85 0.95
C ARG A 216 -21.55 12.34 2.40
N ALA A 217 -21.90 13.61 2.63
CA ALA A 217 -22.03 14.17 3.97
C ALA A 217 -23.20 13.54 4.73
N ASP A 218 -24.35 13.37 4.09
CA ASP A 218 -25.54 12.77 4.68
C ASP A 218 -25.32 11.29 5.01
N ARG A 219 -24.66 10.54 4.13
CA ARG A 219 -24.27 9.17 4.41
C ARG A 219 -23.31 9.06 5.58
N ARG A 220 -22.34 9.98 5.68
CA ARG A 220 -21.39 10.00 6.81
C ARG A 220 -22.11 10.27 8.13
N LYS A 221 -23.03 11.25 8.16
CA LYS A 221 -23.90 11.51 9.32
C LYS A 221 -24.72 10.27 9.69
N TRP A 222 -25.36 9.64 8.70
CA TRP A 222 -26.13 8.41 8.91
C TRP A 222 -25.28 7.28 9.51
N MET A 223 -24.04 7.07 9.02
CA MET A 223 -23.14 6.06 9.58
C MET A 223 -22.69 6.40 11.00
N GLN A 224 -22.43 7.67 11.30
CA GLN A 224 -22.05 8.12 12.64
C GLN A 224 -23.19 7.89 13.64
N GLU A 225 -24.43 8.24 13.27
CA GLU A 225 -25.62 8.10 14.11
C GLU A 225 -26.04 6.63 14.31
N ARG A 226 -26.10 5.83 13.23
CA ARG A 226 -26.63 4.47 13.28
C ARG A 226 -25.60 3.42 13.68
N LEU A 227 -24.37 3.53 13.18
CA LEU A 227 -23.32 2.54 13.39
C LEU A 227 -22.35 2.96 14.51
N LEU A 228 -22.56 4.14 15.11
CA LEU A 228 -21.74 4.69 16.19
C LEU A 228 -20.25 4.77 15.80
N VAL A 229 -19.97 4.96 14.51
CA VAL A 229 -18.61 5.11 13.99
C VAL A 229 -18.03 6.41 14.56
N GLY A 230 -16.93 6.31 15.30
CA GLY A 230 -16.31 7.47 15.97
C GLY A 230 -16.85 7.77 17.38
N LYS A 231 -17.99 7.18 17.79
CA LYS A 231 -18.57 7.45 19.12
C LYS A 231 -17.61 7.14 20.26
N ARG A 232 -16.82 6.07 20.15
CA ARG A 232 -15.79 5.76 21.16
C ARG A 232 -14.73 6.85 21.28
N GLU A 233 -14.35 7.49 20.16
CA GLU A 233 -13.38 8.58 20.16
C GLU A 233 -14.00 9.84 20.77
N GLU A 234 -15.26 10.13 20.47
CA GLU A 234 -16.04 11.22 21.09
C GLU A 234 -16.26 10.98 22.60
N ASP A 235 -16.62 9.78 23.01
CA ASP A 235 -16.78 9.36 24.41
C ASP A 235 -15.44 9.48 25.14
N MET A 236 -14.34 9.10 24.49
CA MET A 236 -13.00 9.22 25.07
C MET A 236 -12.56 10.69 25.16
N GLN A 237 -12.80 11.51 24.13
CA GLN A 237 -12.53 12.94 24.15
C GLN A 237 -13.37 13.64 25.23
N SER A 238 -14.65 13.31 25.34
CA SER A 238 -15.54 13.85 26.36
C SER A 238 -15.16 13.38 27.77
N TYR A 239 -14.76 12.12 27.93
CA TYR A 239 -14.20 11.59 29.16
C TYR A 239 -12.94 12.35 29.56
N PHE A 240 -11.98 12.51 28.65
CA PHE A 240 -10.78 13.30 28.91
C PHE A 240 -11.12 14.77 29.19
N LEU A 241 -12.10 15.36 28.50
CA LEU A 241 -12.56 16.72 28.78
C LEU A 241 -13.18 16.82 30.17
N ARG A 242 -13.95 15.84 30.65
CA ARG A 242 -14.52 15.82 32.01
C ARG A 242 -13.46 15.57 33.07
N HIS A 243 -12.52 14.65 32.83
CA HIS A 243 -11.45 14.35 33.79
C HIS A 243 -10.38 15.42 33.84
N THR A 244 -10.11 16.06 32.70
CA THR A 244 -9.32 17.28 32.71
C THR A 244 -10.16 18.33 33.43
N ARG A 245 -11.33 18.75 32.92
CA ARG A 245 -12.22 19.77 33.54
C ARG A 245 -12.75 19.31 34.89
N SER A 246 -11.91 19.37 35.92
CA SER A 246 -12.13 19.10 37.35
C SER A 246 -13.54 18.61 37.66
N SER A 247 -13.64 17.31 37.98
CA SER A 247 -14.85 16.63 38.44
C SER A 247 -15.58 17.36 39.59
N ASP A 248 -14.90 18.23 40.34
CA ASP A 248 -15.45 18.85 41.56
C ASP A 248 -15.67 20.37 41.45
N GLY A 249 -15.40 21.02 40.30
CA GLY A 249 -15.61 22.46 40.10
C GLY A 249 -14.82 23.40 41.05
N LYS A 250 -14.18 22.88 42.10
CA LYS A 250 -13.42 23.61 43.12
C LYS A 250 -11.92 23.49 42.84
N GLY A 251 -11.45 24.04 41.72
CA GLY A 251 -10.01 24.11 41.47
C GLY A 251 -9.59 24.29 40.03
N TRP A 252 -10.47 23.96 39.06
CA TRP A 252 -10.22 24.34 37.66
C TRP A 252 -10.50 25.83 37.50
N LYS A 253 -9.47 26.64 37.80
CA LYS A 253 -9.34 27.95 37.18
C LYS A 253 -8.72 27.66 35.81
N TRP A 254 -9.38 28.03 34.71
CA TRP A 254 -8.62 28.41 33.50
C TRP A 254 -7.50 29.28 34.04
N ARG A 255 -6.22 28.96 33.81
CA ARG A 255 -5.13 29.80 34.33
C ARG A 255 -5.40 31.22 33.83
N THR A 256 -5.97 32.04 34.70
CA THR A 256 -6.63 33.28 34.31
C THR A 256 -5.54 34.28 34.03
N GLY A 257 -5.61 34.89 32.85
CA GLY A 257 -4.97 36.15 32.52
C GLY A 257 -3.54 36.07 32.00
N ILE A 258 -2.62 35.42 32.71
CA ILE A 258 -1.19 35.75 32.52
C ILE A 258 -0.44 34.76 31.61
N THR A 259 -0.79 33.47 31.58
CA THR A 259 0.00 32.45 30.84
C THR A 259 -0.75 31.74 29.70
N ALA A 260 -2.06 31.91 29.56
CA ALA A 260 -2.88 31.11 28.62
C ALA A 260 -3.64 31.93 27.56
N SER A 261 -3.44 33.26 27.47
CA SER A 261 -4.01 34.02 26.36
C SER A 261 -3.17 33.77 25.10
N ARG A 262 -3.84 33.43 23.99
CA ARG A 262 -3.19 33.24 22.68
C ARG A 262 -2.32 34.44 22.30
N GLY A 263 -2.75 35.65 22.67
CA GLY A 263 -1.98 36.87 22.48
C GLY A 263 -0.63 36.86 23.21
N ASN A 264 -0.58 36.43 24.47
CA ASN A 264 0.69 36.41 25.21
C ASN A 264 1.63 35.30 24.72
N ILE A 265 1.07 34.16 24.28
CA ILE A 265 1.86 33.10 23.63
C ILE A 265 2.46 33.61 22.31
N LEU A 266 1.67 34.31 21.49
CA LEU A 266 2.16 34.91 20.25
C LEU A 266 3.21 36.00 20.51
N ARG A 267 3.04 36.81 21.57
CA ARG A 267 4.02 37.80 22.01
C ARG A 267 5.35 37.15 22.42
N LEU A 268 5.31 36.12 23.26
CA LEU A 268 6.49 35.33 23.66
C LEU A 268 7.19 34.66 22.47
N ILE A 269 6.42 34.17 21.49
CA ILE A 269 6.98 33.60 20.25
C ILE A 269 7.66 34.70 19.41
N ALA A 270 7.06 35.89 19.32
CA ALA A 270 7.63 37.03 18.61
C ALA A 270 8.90 37.53 19.29
N GLU A 271 8.91 37.67 20.62
CA GLU A 271 10.09 38.04 21.42
C GLU A 271 11.24 37.05 21.19
N ARG A 272 10.98 35.74 21.29
CA ARG A 272 11.99 34.69 21.02
C ARG A 272 12.48 34.68 19.57
N ARG A 273 11.62 35.03 18.60
CA ARG A 273 12.05 35.15 17.20
C ARG A 273 12.97 36.35 17.02
N ALA A 274 12.64 37.50 17.61
CA ALA A 274 13.49 38.69 17.58
C ALA A 274 14.85 38.45 18.24
N GLU A 275 14.89 37.78 19.40
CA GLU A 275 16.15 37.38 20.06
C GLU A 275 17.00 36.48 19.18
N ARG A 276 16.38 35.50 18.51
CA ARG A 276 17.08 34.59 17.60
C ARG A 276 17.61 35.33 16.38
N GLU A 277 16.82 36.21 15.77
CA GLU A 277 17.24 37.01 14.62
C GLU A 277 18.42 37.93 14.97
N ARG A 278 18.39 38.57 16.15
CA ARG A 278 19.53 39.35 16.66
C ARG A 278 20.78 38.49 16.82
N ALA A 279 20.67 37.34 17.48
CA ALA A 279 21.80 36.42 17.64
C ALA A 279 22.37 35.94 16.29
N ILE A 280 21.52 35.71 15.29
CA ILE A 280 21.96 35.34 13.93
C ILE A 280 22.70 36.50 13.26
N VAL A 281 22.20 37.74 13.40
CA VAL A 281 22.86 38.94 12.85
C VAL A 281 24.22 39.16 13.50
N ASP A 282 24.33 39.02 14.82
CA ASP A 282 25.59 39.16 15.56
C ASP A 282 26.62 38.10 15.12
N VAL A 283 26.19 36.85 15.00
CA VAL A 283 27.05 35.76 14.50
C VAL A 283 27.49 36.03 13.05
N LYS A 284 26.59 36.53 12.20
CA LYS A 284 26.92 36.88 10.82
C LYS A 284 27.94 38.02 10.75
N ALA A 285 27.82 39.03 11.60
CA ALA A 285 28.77 40.14 11.68
C ALA A 285 30.17 39.63 12.09
N ARG A 286 30.26 38.79 13.13
CA ARG A 286 31.52 38.15 13.55
C ARG A 286 32.16 37.35 12.42
N ILE A 287 31.38 36.53 11.70
CA ILE A 287 31.87 35.76 10.56
C ILE A 287 32.40 36.68 9.44
N GLN A 288 31.77 37.85 9.21
CA GLN A 288 32.24 38.81 8.21
C GLN A 288 33.54 39.48 8.63
N GLU A 289 33.67 39.86 9.90
CA GLU A 289 34.91 40.42 10.47
C GLU A 289 36.05 39.40 10.41
N ASP A 290 35.81 38.15 10.79
CA ASP A 290 36.80 37.07 10.73
C ASP A 290 37.25 36.84 9.27
N ARG A 291 36.31 36.81 8.31
CA ARG A 291 36.65 36.71 6.88
C ARG A 291 37.46 37.90 6.36
N GLN A 292 37.17 39.12 6.82
CA GLN A 292 37.94 40.30 6.41
C GLN A 292 39.36 40.27 6.97
N LYS A 293 39.54 39.78 8.21
CA LYS A 293 40.86 39.54 8.80
C LYS A 293 41.63 38.47 8.05
N ASP A 294 41.00 37.32 7.76
CA ASP A 294 41.63 36.24 6.98
C ASP A 294 42.10 36.72 5.61
N VAL A 295 41.30 37.57 4.93
CA VAL A 295 41.66 38.16 3.64
C VAL A 295 42.77 39.19 3.77
N ALA A 296 42.80 39.96 4.86
CA ALA A 296 43.87 40.93 5.13
C ALA A 296 45.20 40.27 5.55
N GLU A 297 45.15 39.10 6.20
CA GLU A 297 46.35 38.30 6.53
C GLU A 297 46.88 37.51 5.32
N ALA A 298 46.03 37.24 4.33
CA ALA A 298 46.39 36.53 3.10
C ALA A 298 46.88 37.45 1.95
N ALA A 299 46.83 38.78 2.13
CA ALA A 299 47.30 39.78 1.17
C ALA A 299 48.64 40.40 1.61
#